data_AF-A0A938NQR5-F1
#
_entry.id   AF-A0A938NQR5-F1
#
_cell.length_a   1.000
_cell.length_b   1.000
_cell.length_c   1.000
_cell.angle_alpha   90.00
_cell.angle_beta   90.00
_cell.angle_gamma   90.00
#
_symmetry.space_group_name_H-M   'P 1'
#
loop_
_entity.id
_entity.type
_entity.pdbx_description
1 polymer ?
#
loop_
_entity_poly.entity_id
_entity_poly.type
_entity_poly.pdbx_seq_one_letter_code
_entity_poly.pdbx_strand_id
1 'polypeptide(L)'
;MTLQRKADRFTARCSVLGLFVLGIALSARSESFDIVKFVNSGTDSDWANASNWSCTNSLKNQALPGNDVEARINNASVRLTTAVTVGNFKIADSSPAELIIDGGTLQTVDKHRGNGIGYFHPATLIITNGGSFICSSFFVAGRQEMQGVRVEIYDGTLQVAREYRQNHLYEGSEPLDTRTTIHPGGVLEAKKLELNAGVLNIAGGSVIIKEAAISEIEQWIQEGRITAMGGKADWKINASLDPSTGFLVMIAESLSSPAAADVHAGLNGKWVLIILGSAAAGLILLFALLRLNLKLKLKKLKSEQHPGKTYDF
;
A
#
# COMPACT_ATOMS: atom_id res chain seq x y z
N MET A 1 -57.25 -30.59 -21.75
CA MET A 1 -55.97 -30.00 -21.32
C MET A 1 -55.25 -29.52 -22.59
N THR A 2 -55.28 -28.22 -22.86
CA THR A 2 -55.04 -27.62 -24.19
C THR A 2 -53.55 -27.54 -24.56
N LEU A 3 -53.25 -27.74 -25.85
CA LEU A 3 -51.92 -27.67 -26.49
C LEU A 3 -51.09 -26.41 -26.12
N GLN A 4 -51.77 -25.33 -25.75
CA GLN A 4 -51.19 -24.07 -25.28
C GLN A 4 -50.34 -24.24 -24.01
N ARG A 5 -50.75 -25.09 -23.05
CA ARG A 5 -49.98 -25.35 -21.83
C ARG A 5 -48.69 -26.15 -22.05
N LYS A 6 -48.53 -26.82 -23.21
CA LYS A 6 -47.29 -27.53 -23.57
C LYS A 6 -46.30 -26.60 -24.27
N ALA A 7 -46.77 -25.63 -25.06
CA ALA A 7 -45.93 -24.62 -25.69
C ALA A 7 -45.30 -23.68 -24.65
N ASP A 8 -46.07 -23.21 -23.67
CA ASP A 8 -45.56 -22.29 -22.63
C ASP A 8 -44.47 -22.92 -21.75
N ARG A 9 -44.54 -24.23 -21.50
CA ARG A 9 -43.50 -24.97 -20.75
C ARG A 9 -42.23 -25.22 -21.56
N PHE A 10 -42.29 -25.21 -22.88
CA PHE A 10 -41.12 -25.40 -23.74
C PHE A 10 -40.35 -24.07 -23.87
N THR A 11 -41.06 -22.95 -24.06
CA THR A 11 -40.47 -21.61 -24.14
C THR A 11 -39.86 -21.15 -22.80
N ALA A 12 -40.46 -21.52 -21.66
CA ALA A 12 -39.91 -21.25 -20.33
C ALA A 12 -38.65 -22.08 -20.02
N ARG A 13 -38.47 -23.26 -20.63
CA ARG A 13 -37.29 -24.12 -20.42
C ARG A 13 -36.11 -23.72 -21.32
N CYS A 14 -36.37 -23.23 -22.53
CA CYS A 14 -35.32 -22.69 -23.41
C CYS A 14 -34.76 -21.34 -22.92
N SER A 15 -35.58 -20.53 -22.23
CA SER A 15 -35.13 -19.22 -21.68
C SER A 15 -34.27 -19.36 -20.42
N VAL A 16 -34.57 -20.32 -19.53
CA VAL A 16 -33.74 -20.56 -18.33
C VAL A 16 -32.40 -21.20 -18.68
N LEU A 17 -32.37 -22.13 -19.65
CA LEU A 17 -31.10 -22.74 -20.10
C LEU A 17 -30.24 -21.74 -20.90
N GLY A 18 -30.87 -20.89 -21.71
CA GLY A 18 -30.19 -19.81 -22.43
C GLY A 18 -29.57 -18.76 -21.50
N LEU A 19 -30.26 -18.38 -20.41
CA LEU A 19 -29.71 -17.49 -19.38
C LEU A 19 -28.59 -18.14 -18.57
N PHE A 20 -28.64 -19.45 -18.33
CA PHE A 20 -27.57 -20.17 -17.64
C PHE A 20 -26.30 -20.26 -18.50
N VAL A 21 -26.42 -20.50 -19.80
CA VAL A 21 -25.27 -20.56 -20.72
C VAL A 21 -24.68 -19.17 -20.98
N LEU A 22 -25.50 -18.12 -21.05
CA LEU A 22 -25.00 -16.73 -21.11
C LEU A 22 -24.33 -16.31 -19.79
N GLY A 23 -24.87 -16.75 -18.64
CA GLY A 23 -24.28 -16.53 -17.32
C GLY A 23 -22.94 -17.24 -17.14
N ILE A 24 -22.78 -18.46 -17.68
CA ILE A 24 -21.51 -19.21 -17.63
C ILE A 24 -20.48 -18.64 -18.62
N ALA A 25 -20.92 -18.17 -19.80
CA ALA A 25 -20.04 -17.50 -20.76
C ALA A 25 -19.55 -16.12 -20.26
N LEU A 26 -20.36 -15.43 -19.45
CA LEU A 26 -19.99 -14.18 -18.78
C LEU A 26 -19.20 -14.39 -17.48
N SER A 27 -19.22 -15.60 -16.88
CA SER A 27 -18.48 -15.91 -15.65
C SER A 27 -17.14 -16.65 -15.87
N ALA A 28 -16.76 -16.98 -17.12
CA ALA A 28 -15.57 -17.79 -17.41
C ALA A 28 -14.55 -17.14 -18.36
N ARG A 29 -14.69 -15.85 -18.66
CA ARG A 29 -13.52 -15.00 -18.88
C ARG A 29 -13.25 -14.26 -17.58
N SER A 30 -12.59 -14.94 -16.64
CA SER A 30 -11.57 -14.22 -15.90
C SER A 30 -10.56 -13.80 -16.97
N GLU A 31 -10.78 -12.63 -17.59
CA GLU A 31 -9.67 -11.94 -18.19
C GLU A 31 -8.72 -11.73 -17.01
N SER A 32 -7.75 -12.64 -16.89
CA SER A 32 -6.43 -12.23 -16.48
C SER A 32 -6.07 -11.17 -17.50
N PHE A 33 -6.50 -9.93 -17.25
CA PHE A 33 -5.94 -8.77 -17.92
C PHE A 33 -4.46 -8.96 -17.69
N ASP A 34 -3.74 -9.27 -18.76
CA ASP A 34 -2.29 -9.29 -18.75
C ASP A 34 -1.91 -7.90 -18.33
N ILE A 35 -1.62 -7.74 -17.03
CA ILE A 35 -1.30 -6.42 -16.52
C ILE A 35 -0.07 -5.98 -17.26
N VAL A 36 -0.20 -4.82 -17.86
CA VAL A 36 0.90 -4.12 -18.49
C VAL A 36 1.93 -3.90 -17.39
N LYS A 37 3.13 -4.46 -17.56
CA LYS A 37 4.21 -4.34 -16.59
C LYS A 37 5.20 -3.31 -17.10
N PHE A 38 5.48 -2.34 -16.25
CA PHE A 38 6.57 -1.41 -16.44
C PHE A 38 7.74 -1.87 -15.58
N VAL A 39 8.82 -2.27 -16.21
CA VAL A 39 10.04 -2.71 -15.54
C VAL A 39 11.05 -1.59 -15.61
N ASN A 40 11.53 -1.17 -14.44
CA ASN A 40 12.67 -0.28 -14.37
C ASN A 40 13.91 -1.02 -14.89
N SER A 41 14.57 -0.44 -15.89
CA SER A 41 15.78 -0.93 -16.54
C SER A 41 16.83 0.17 -16.71
N GLY A 42 16.58 1.34 -16.08
CA GLY A 42 17.44 2.51 -16.14
C GLY A 42 18.68 2.37 -15.28
N THR A 43 19.69 3.18 -15.59
CA THR A 43 20.93 3.27 -14.80
C THR A 43 20.93 4.44 -13.83
N ASP A 44 20.11 5.46 -14.08
CA ASP A 44 19.87 6.51 -13.09
C ASP A 44 18.68 6.14 -12.19
N SER A 45 18.66 6.72 -11.00
CA SER A 45 17.69 6.39 -9.97
C SER A 45 16.42 7.24 -10.05
N ASP A 46 16.26 8.15 -11.00
CA ASP A 46 15.10 9.03 -11.01
C ASP A 46 13.85 8.31 -11.54
N TRP A 47 12.79 8.22 -10.72
CA TRP A 47 11.51 7.70 -11.17
C TRP A 47 10.97 8.49 -12.37
N ALA A 48 11.13 9.83 -12.35
CA ALA A 48 10.55 10.72 -13.35
C ALA A 48 11.25 10.64 -14.71
N ASN A 49 12.42 10.00 -14.79
CA ASN A 49 13.05 9.75 -16.07
C ASN A 49 12.39 8.58 -16.80
N ALA A 50 11.57 8.90 -17.79
CA ALA A 50 10.84 7.92 -18.59
C ALA A 50 11.76 6.92 -19.30
N SER A 51 13.02 7.28 -19.62
CA SER A 51 13.97 6.34 -20.25
C SER A 51 14.34 5.16 -19.35
N ASN A 52 14.11 5.27 -18.05
CA ASN A 52 14.35 4.19 -17.10
C ASN A 52 13.31 3.08 -17.18
N TRP A 53 12.22 3.27 -17.92
CA TRP A 53 11.08 2.37 -17.90
C TRP A 53 10.87 1.68 -19.24
N SER A 54 10.80 0.35 -19.19
CA SER A 54 10.46 -0.51 -20.30
C SER A 54 9.12 -1.20 -20.04
N CYS A 55 8.30 -1.32 -21.07
CA CYS A 55 6.99 -1.92 -20.99
C CYS A 55 7.03 -3.30 -21.65
N THR A 56 6.61 -4.35 -20.93
CA THR A 56 6.77 -5.74 -21.41
C THR A 56 6.00 -6.06 -22.69
N ASN A 57 5.03 -5.23 -23.08
CA ASN A 57 4.23 -5.37 -24.30
C ASN A 57 4.49 -4.27 -25.35
N SER A 58 5.68 -3.64 -25.32
CA SER A 58 6.27 -2.70 -26.31
C SER A 58 5.49 -1.43 -26.70
N LEU A 59 4.20 -1.31 -26.42
CA LEU A 59 3.35 -0.18 -26.82
C LEU A 59 3.62 1.13 -26.06
N LYS A 60 4.39 1.09 -24.96
CA LYS A 60 4.62 2.24 -24.07
C LYS A 60 6.05 2.29 -23.51
N ASN A 61 7.05 1.89 -24.28
CA ASN A 61 8.45 2.04 -23.86
C ASN A 61 8.81 3.52 -23.70
N GLN A 62 9.72 3.84 -22.77
CA GLN A 62 10.13 5.21 -22.48
C GLN A 62 8.96 6.11 -22.02
N ALA A 63 8.03 5.53 -21.25
CA ALA A 63 6.92 6.24 -20.61
C ALA A 63 6.93 5.96 -19.10
N LEU A 64 6.28 6.83 -18.32
CA LEU A 64 6.14 6.61 -16.89
C LEU A 64 5.02 5.61 -16.58
N PRO A 65 5.18 4.77 -15.53
CA PRO A 65 4.11 3.90 -15.05
C PRO A 65 2.89 4.72 -14.61
N GLY A 66 1.70 4.32 -15.10
CA GLY A 66 0.42 4.94 -14.76
C GLY A 66 -0.47 4.09 -13.84
N ASN A 67 -1.68 4.58 -13.58
CA ASN A 67 -2.63 3.94 -12.67
C ASN A 67 -3.19 2.58 -13.15
N ASP A 68 -2.99 2.23 -14.41
CA ASP A 68 -3.45 0.99 -15.05
C ASP A 68 -2.38 -0.11 -15.09
N VAL A 69 -1.17 0.13 -14.56
CA VAL A 69 -0.02 -0.76 -14.73
C VAL A 69 0.55 -1.29 -13.42
N GLU A 70 1.29 -2.40 -13.51
CA GLU A 70 2.17 -2.88 -12.45
C GLU A 70 3.57 -2.27 -12.65
N ALA A 71 4.02 -1.46 -11.70
CA ALA A 71 5.39 -0.97 -11.68
C ALA A 71 6.31 -1.98 -10.97
N ARG A 72 7.37 -2.40 -11.66
CA ARG A 72 8.38 -3.34 -11.16
C ARG A 72 9.72 -2.65 -11.09
N ILE A 73 10.31 -2.61 -9.91
CA ILE A 73 11.68 -2.12 -9.74
C ILE A 73 12.58 -3.34 -9.58
N ASN A 74 13.45 -3.55 -10.57
CA ASN A 74 14.41 -4.64 -10.62
C ASN A 74 15.77 -4.05 -10.99
N ASN A 75 16.85 -4.50 -10.32
CA ASN A 75 18.23 -4.18 -10.68
C ASN A 75 18.61 -2.68 -10.61
N ALA A 76 17.95 -1.90 -9.77
CA ALA A 76 18.23 -0.48 -9.60
C ALA A 76 17.81 0.00 -8.20
N SER A 77 18.39 1.14 -7.80
CA SER A 77 17.78 2.00 -6.79
C SER A 77 16.92 3.01 -7.55
N VAL A 78 15.67 3.17 -7.14
CA VAL A 78 14.77 4.19 -7.68
C VAL A 78 14.41 5.15 -6.56
N ARG A 79 14.46 6.44 -6.85
CA ARG A 79 14.10 7.54 -5.97
C ARG A 79 12.88 8.26 -6.53
N LEU A 80 11.93 8.53 -5.65
CA LEU A 80 10.67 9.19 -5.96
C LEU A 80 10.56 10.45 -5.10
N THR A 81 10.59 11.61 -5.75
CA THR A 81 10.53 12.93 -5.11
C THR A 81 9.21 13.68 -5.39
N THR A 82 8.36 13.11 -6.23
CA THR A 82 7.07 13.68 -6.64
C THR A 82 5.93 12.70 -6.41
N ALA A 83 4.69 13.17 -6.50
CA ALA A 83 3.53 12.28 -6.42
C ALA A 83 3.40 11.40 -7.67
N VAL A 84 3.14 10.10 -7.47
CA VAL A 84 2.95 9.08 -8.50
C VAL A 84 1.80 8.16 -8.10
N THR A 85 1.01 7.73 -9.08
CA THR A 85 -0.01 6.71 -8.90
C THR A 85 0.19 5.56 -9.88
N VAL A 86 0.22 4.34 -9.36
CA VAL A 86 0.31 3.10 -10.15
C VAL A 86 -0.82 2.14 -9.81
N GLY A 87 -1.10 1.17 -10.69
CA GLY A 87 -2.07 0.12 -10.39
C GLY A 87 -1.64 -0.68 -9.17
N ASN A 88 -0.49 -1.34 -9.27
CA ASN A 88 0.18 -2.00 -8.16
C ASN A 88 1.71 -1.93 -8.35
N PHE A 89 2.47 -2.31 -7.33
CA PHE A 89 3.93 -2.31 -7.42
C PHE A 89 4.57 -3.58 -6.86
N LYS A 90 5.77 -3.90 -7.37
CA LYS A 90 6.69 -4.89 -6.80
C LYS A 90 8.12 -4.39 -6.84
N ILE A 91 8.87 -4.59 -5.77
CA ILE A 91 10.34 -4.39 -5.74
C ILE A 91 11.01 -5.75 -5.59
N ALA A 92 12.09 -5.92 -6.36
CA ALA A 92 12.95 -7.10 -6.35
C ALA A 92 12.22 -8.40 -6.71
N ASP A 93 11.53 -8.38 -7.84
CA ASP A 93 10.84 -9.56 -8.41
C ASP A 93 11.81 -10.46 -9.19
N SER A 94 12.93 -9.93 -9.70
CA SER A 94 13.91 -10.70 -10.48
C SER A 94 15.39 -10.44 -10.16
N SER A 95 15.68 -9.43 -9.34
CA SER A 95 17.02 -9.09 -8.86
C SER A 95 16.93 -8.15 -7.67
N PRO A 96 17.98 -7.99 -6.85
CA PRO A 96 17.96 -7.04 -5.75
C PRO A 96 17.64 -5.62 -6.22
N ALA A 97 16.90 -4.88 -5.40
CA ALA A 97 16.45 -3.53 -5.76
C ALA A 97 16.14 -2.68 -4.53
N GLU A 98 16.12 -1.37 -4.74
CA GLU A 98 15.80 -0.38 -3.71
C GLU A 98 14.78 0.64 -4.24
N LEU A 99 13.84 1.05 -3.38
CA LEU A 99 13.00 2.21 -3.60
C LEU A 99 13.17 3.19 -2.44
N ILE A 100 13.41 4.45 -2.78
CA ILE A 100 13.45 5.58 -1.86
C ILE A 100 12.31 6.52 -2.20
N ILE A 101 11.37 6.71 -1.28
CA ILE A 101 10.33 7.73 -1.35
C ILE A 101 10.83 8.92 -0.53
N ASP A 102 11.33 9.93 -1.23
CA ASP A 102 12.07 11.08 -0.68
C ASP A 102 11.24 12.35 -0.85
N GLY A 103 10.35 12.61 0.10
CA GLY A 103 9.38 13.73 0.06
C GLY A 103 8.25 13.62 -0.98
N GLY A 104 8.32 12.64 -1.89
CA GLY A 104 7.23 12.35 -2.83
C GLY A 104 6.16 11.41 -2.25
N THR A 105 5.19 11.06 -3.08
CA THR A 105 4.11 10.13 -2.70
C THR A 105 3.97 9.03 -3.74
N LEU A 106 4.03 7.75 -3.33
CA LEU A 106 3.65 6.62 -4.16
C LEU A 106 2.28 6.10 -3.71
N GLN A 107 1.29 6.14 -4.61
CA GLN A 107 -0.04 5.57 -4.36
C GLN A 107 -0.30 4.38 -5.28
N THR A 108 -0.81 3.28 -4.70
CA THR A 108 -1.35 2.16 -5.48
C THR A 108 -2.88 2.24 -5.49
N VAL A 109 -3.53 1.74 -6.55
CA VAL A 109 -5.00 1.81 -6.70
C VAL A 109 -5.69 0.46 -6.87
N ASP A 110 -4.96 -0.59 -7.26
CA ASP A 110 -5.48 -1.95 -7.33
C ASP A 110 -5.67 -2.51 -5.90
N LYS A 111 -6.91 -2.88 -5.59
CA LYS A 111 -7.32 -3.39 -4.26
C LYS A 111 -7.19 -4.92 -4.15
N HIS A 112 -7.01 -5.61 -5.27
CA HIS A 112 -7.06 -7.05 -5.38
C HIS A 112 -5.66 -7.67 -5.45
N ARG A 113 -4.65 -6.89 -5.87
CA ARG A 113 -3.27 -7.37 -5.99
C ARG A 113 -2.40 -6.99 -4.82
N GLY A 114 -1.43 -7.84 -4.52
CA GLY A 114 -0.42 -7.58 -3.51
C GLY A 114 0.56 -6.52 -3.98
N ASN A 115 0.90 -5.64 -3.06
CA ASN A 115 2.01 -4.70 -3.18
C ASN A 115 3.11 -5.16 -2.23
N GLY A 116 4.38 -4.92 -2.56
CA GLY A 116 5.42 -5.30 -1.62
C GLY A 116 6.83 -5.33 -2.17
N ILE A 117 7.73 -5.67 -1.27
CA ILE A 117 9.16 -5.77 -1.51
C ILE A 117 9.65 -7.15 -1.12
N GLY A 118 10.75 -7.59 -1.73
CA GLY A 118 11.39 -8.83 -1.32
C GLY A 118 10.59 -10.07 -1.70
N TYR A 119 10.05 -10.11 -2.93
CA TYR A 119 9.27 -11.25 -3.39
C TYR A 119 10.15 -12.46 -3.69
N PHE A 120 11.31 -12.24 -4.33
CA PHE A 120 12.24 -13.30 -4.74
C PHE A 120 13.71 -12.93 -4.51
N HIS A 121 14.01 -11.67 -4.21
CA HIS A 121 15.36 -11.18 -3.99
C HIS A 121 15.39 -10.14 -2.85
N PRO A 122 16.56 -9.88 -2.23
CA PRO A 122 16.72 -8.82 -1.23
C PRO A 122 16.21 -7.48 -1.72
N ALA A 123 15.58 -6.71 -0.84
CA ALA A 123 14.93 -5.46 -1.20
C ALA A 123 14.93 -4.46 -0.06
N THR A 124 15.07 -3.19 -0.42
CA THR A 124 14.99 -2.09 0.54
C THR A 124 13.90 -1.10 0.10
N LEU A 125 13.01 -0.73 1.02
CA LEU A 125 12.13 0.43 0.90
C LEU A 125 12.53 1.45 1.96
N ILE A 126 12.80 2.68 1.55
CA ILE A 126 13.07 3.82 2.43
C ILE A 126 11.99 4.88 2.21
N ILE A 127 11.39 5.40 3.27
CA ILE A 127 10.45 6.52 3.23
C ILE A 127 11.00 7.62 4.14
N THR A 128 11.25 8.81 3.58
CA THR A 128 11.93 9.92 4.28
C THR A 128 11.52 11.28 3.73
N ASN A 129 11.94 12.35 4.42
CA ASN A 129 11.70 13.75 4.09
C ASN A 129 10.21 14.08 3.91
N GLY A 130 9.35 13.52 4.76
CA GLY A 130 7.89 13.67 4.65
C GLY A 130 7.23 12.80 3.57
N GLY A 131 7.99 11.89 2.94
CA GLY A 131 7.49 11.02 1.88
C GLY A 131 6.37 10.08 2.33
N SER A 132 5.55 9.62 1.38
CA SER A 132 4.41 8.76 1.69
C SER A 132 4.24 7.60 0.72
N PHE A 133 4.02 6.40 1.24
CA PHE A 133 3.49 5.27 0.49
C PHE A 133 2.03 5.05 0.91
N ILE A 134 1.09 5.14 -0.04
CA ILE A 134 -0.33 4.81 0.16
C ILE A 134 -0.68 3.53 -0.61
N CYS A 135 -0.82 2.41 0.10
CA CYS A 135 -1.13 1.10 -0.46
C CYS A 135 -2.64 0.80 -0.38
N SER A 136 -3.31 0.63 -1.52
CA SER A 136 -4.76 0.35 -1.60
C SER A 136 -5.18 -1.06 -1.16
N SER A 137 -4.23 -1.98 -0.97
CA SER A 137 -4.49 -3.39 -0.67
C SER A 137 -3.65 -3.85 0.53
N PHE A 138 -3.11 -5.06 0.48
CA PHE A 138 -2.13 -5.58 1.42
C PHE A 138 -0.71 -5.22 0.95
N PHE A 139 0.17 -4.95 1.91
CA PHE A 139 1.59 -4.73 1.69
C PHE A 139 2.38 -5.91 2.26
N VAL A 140 3.32 -6.45 1.48
CA VAL A 140 4.17 -7.58 1.86
C VAL A 140 5.62 -7.13 1.94
N ALA A 141 6.24 -7.26 3.11
CA ALA A 141 7.68 -7.17 3.30
C ALA A 141 8.26 -8.58 3.42
N GLY A 142 8.84 -9.09 2.35
CA GLY A 142 9.35 -10.45 2.28
C GLY A 142 8.24 -11.47 2.01
N ARG A 143 8.48 -12.37 1.07
CA ARG A 143 7.62 -13.52 0.77
C ARG A 143 8.38 -14.81 1.00
N GLN A 144 7.73 -15.80 1.63
CA GLN A 144 8.31 -17.10 1.96
C GLN A 144 9.60 -16.94 2.80
N GLU A 145 10.68 -17.62 2.42
CA GLU A 145 11.96 -17.65 3.15
C GLU A 145 12.90 -16.50 2.76
N MET A 146 12.36 -15.36 2.30
CA MET A 146 13.19 -14.26 1.83
C MET A 146 14.00 -13.60 2.93
N GLN A 147 15.26 -13.30 2.60
CA GLN A 147 16.26 -12.70 3.48
C GLN A 147 16.69 -11.34 2.92
N GLY A 148 17.24 -10.49 3.78
CA GLY A 148 17.77 -9.18 3.39
C GLY A 148 16.69 -8.19 2.95
N VAL A 149 15.50 -8.29 3.53
CA VAL A 149 14.39 -7.36 3.25
C VAL A 149 14.35 -6.27 4.31
N ARG A 150 14.29 -5.01 3.89
CA ARG A 150 14.30 -3.83 4.75
C ARG A 150 13.19 -2.86 4.40
N VAL A 151 12.40 -2.46 5.38
CA VAL A 151 11.46 -1.33 5.29
C VAL A 151 11.86 -0.33 6.34
N GLU A 152 12.34 0.84 5.92
CA GLU A 152 12.86 1.88 6.80
C GLU A 152 11.98 3.13 6.64
N ILE A 153 11.24 3.47 7.70
CA ILE A 153 10.33 4.62 7.71
C ILE A 153 10.92 5.66 8.65
N TYR A 154 11.54 6.68 8.07
CA TYR A 154 11.98 7.91 8.76
C TYR A 154 10.79 8.83 8.95
N ASP A 155 10.95 10.14 8.85
CA ASP A 155 9.94 11.19 8.93
C ASP A 155 8.83 11.15 7.85
N GLY A 156 8.45 9.96 7.35
CA GLY A 156 7.41 9.73 6.36
C GLY A 156 6.36 8.72 6.82
N THR A 157 5.55 8.23 5.89
CA THR A 157 4.41 7.35 6.21
C THR A 157 4.26 6.18 5.24
N LEU A 158 4.03 4.98 5.76
CA LEU A 158 3.48 3.86 5.01
C LEU A 158 2.04 3.60 5.48
N GLN A 159 1.06 3.89 4.62
CA GLN A 159 -0.35 3.59 4.86
C GLN A 159 -0.76 2.36 4.05
N VAL A 160 -1.35 1.38 4.73
CA VAL A 160 -1.80 0.13 4.14
C VAL A 160 -3.29 -0.04 4.42
N ALA A 161 -4.11 0.05 3.36
CA ALA A 161 -5.57 0.00 3.50
C ALA A 161 -6.08 -1.34 4.05
N ARG A 162 -5.30 -2.41 3.88
CA ARG A 162 -5.57 -3.75 4.43
C ARG A 162 -4.44 -4.17 5.37
N GLU A 163 -3.75 -5.24 5.04
CA GLU A 163 -2.84 -5.92 5.96
C GLU A 163 -1.39 -5.59 5.63
N TYR A 164 -0.61 -5.21 6.65
CA TYR A 164 0.85 -5.24 6.57
C TYR A 164 1.31 -6.64 6.95
N ARG A 165 2.00 -7.32 6.03
CA ARG A 165 2.47 -8.68 6.22
C ARG A 165 3.98 -8.73 6.14
N GLN A 166 4.61 -9.39 7.10
CA GLN A 166 6.04 -9.65 7.08
C GLN A 166 6.32 -11.14 6.91
N ASN A 167 7.11 -11.48 5.89
CA ASN A 167 7.42 -12.84 5.46
C ASN A 167 6.14 -13.67 5.22
N HIS A 168 5.30 -13.18 4.31
CA HIS A 168 4.05 -13.84 3.98
C HIS A 168 4.31 -15.23 3.36
N LEU A 169 3.58 -16.26 3.82
CA LEU A 169 3.79 -17.68 3.45
C LEU A 169 5.11 -18.28 3.95
N TYR A 170 5.69 -17.73 5.01
CA TYR A 170 6.78 -18.37 5.71
C TYR A 170 6.24 -19.52 6.58
N GLU A 171 6.79 -20.72 6.41
CA GLU A 171 6.39 -21.94 7.13
C GLU A 171 7.53 -22.52 7.99
N GLY A 172 8.71 -21.90 7.97
CA GLY A 172 9.88 -22.38 8.70
C GLY A 172 9.90 -21.99 10.19
N SER A 173 10.91 -22.47 10.91
CA SER A 173 11.14 -22.20 12.34
C SER A 173 12.26 -21.20 12.61
N GLU A 174 13.09 -20.91 11.61
CA GLU A 174 14.30 -20.10 11.76
C GLU A 174 14.01 -18.60 11.63
N PRO A 175 14.73 -17.74 12.37
CA PRO A 175 14.61 -16.31 12.19
C PRO A 175 15.04 -15.90 10.77
N LEU A 176 14.25 -15.05 10.13
CA LEU A 176 14.61 -14.40 8.86
C LEU A 176 15.17 -13.01 9.14
N ASP A 177 16.20 -12.65 8.38
CA ASP A 177 16.74 -11.30 8.27
C ASP A 177 15.82 -10.40 7.42
N THR A 178 14.59 -10.24 7.88
CA THR A 178 13.62 -9.26 7.38
C THR A 178 13.30 -8.30 8.50
N ARG A 179 13.46 -7.00 8.23
CA ARG A 179 13.27 -5.97 9.23
C ARG A 179 12.45 -4.81 8.70
N THR A 180 11.50 -4.40 9.52
CA THR A 180 10.77 -3.14 9.37
C THR A 180 11.18 -2.24 10.52
N THR A 181 11.73 -1.07 10.26
CA THR A 181 12.15 -0.11 11.29
C THR A 181 11.36 1.19 11.14
N ILE A 182 10.74 1.63 12.24
CA ILE A 182 10.00 2.88 12.33
C ILE A 182 10.82 3.87 13.15
N HIS A 183 11.56 4.73 12.47
CA HIS A 183 12.42 5.76 13.06
C HIS A 183 11.61 6.98 13.55
N PRO A 184 12.24 7.92 14.27
CA PRO A 184 11.57 9.13 14.74
C PRO A 184 10.85 9.88 13.62
N GLY A 185 9.59 10.26 13.88
CA GLY A 185 8.71 10.92 12.90
C GLY A 185 8.01 9.96 11.93
N GLY A 186 8.39 8.68 11.91
CA GLY A 186 7.82 7.68 11.02
C GLY A 186 6.52 7.08 11.49
N VAL A 187 5.66 6.78 10.51
CA VAL A 187 4.35 6.20 10.75
C VAL A 187 4.11 5.00 9.85
N LEU A 188 3.83 3.85 10.45
CA LEU A 188 3.20 2.73 9.77
C LEU A 188 1.73 2.68 10.20
N GLU A 189 0.83 2.86 9.25
CA GLU A 189 -0.60 2.70 9.47
C GLU A 189 -1.10 1.50 8.67
N ALA A 190 -1.77 0.56 9.32
CA ALA A 190 -2.37 -0.59 8.63
C ALA A 190 -3.74 -0.93 9.23
N LYS A 191 -4.58 -1.60 8.44
CA LYS A 191 -5.82 -2.15 8.98
C LYS A 191 -5.53 -3.32 9.91
N LYS A 192 -4.64 -4.23 9.50
CA LYS A 192 -4.20 -5.40 10.27
C LYS A 192 -2.70 -5.59 10.14
N LEU A 193 -2.10 -6.24 11.12
CA LEU A 193 -0.71 -6.67 11.12
C LEU A 193 -0.62 -8.21 11.06
N GLU A 194 0.33 -8.77 10.31
CA GLU A 194 0.65 -10.20 10.26
C GLU A 194 2.18 -10.37 10.26
N LEU A 195 2.74 -10.91 11.35
CA LEU A 195 4.18 -11.10 11.52
C LEU A 195 4.53 -12.59 11.63
N ASN A 196 4.80 -13.24 10.48
CA ASN A 196 5.16 -14.66 10.48
C ASN A 196 6.62 -14.89 10.89
N ALA A 197 7.52 -14.00 10.46
CA ALA A 197 8.94 -14.01 10.82
C ALA A 197 9.56 -12.61 10.69
N GLY A 198 10.80 -12.47 11.17
CA GLY A 198 11.56 -11.21 11.15
C GLY A 198 11.16 -10.27 12.30
N VAL A 199 11.60 -9.01 12.22
CA VAL A 199 11.44 -8.03 13.30
C VAL A 199 10.77 -6.75 12.81
N LEU A 200 9.70 -6.32 13.50
CA LEU A 200 9.18 -4.96 13.46
C LEU A 200 9.80 -4.18 14.63
N ASN A 201 10.67 -3.24 14.34
CA ASN A 201 11.35 -2.41 15.32
C ASN A 201 10.76 -1.00 15.35
N ILE A 202 10.30 -0.55 16.52
CA ILE A 202 9.87 0.83 16.74
C ILE A 202 11.05 1.58 17.37
N ALA A 203 11.73 2.38 16.56
CA ALA A 203 12.94 3.13 16.90
C ALA A 203 12.68 4.62 17.18
N GLY A 204 11.44 4.97 17.52
CA GLY A 204 11.02 6.33 17.88
C GLY A 204 9.85 6.90 17.07
N GLY A 205 9.35 6.17 16.07
CA GLY A 205 8.09 6.49 15.40
C GLY A 205 6.89 5.75 15.98
N SER A 206 5.83 5.62 15.18
CA SER A 206 4.56 5.03 15.61
C SER A 206 4.05 3.97 14.64
N VAL A 207 3.37 2.96 15.20
CA VAL A 207 2.60 1.98 14.44
C VAL A 207 1.14 2.07 14.86
N ILE A 208 0.23 2.19 13.90
CA ILE A 208 -1.20 2.36 14.11
C ILE A 208 -1.94 1.21 13.41
N ILE A 209 -2.65 0.39 14.17
CA ILE A 209 -3.38 -0.78 13.68
C ILE A 209 -4.87 -0.64 13.99
N LYS A 210 -5.72 -0.67 12.95
CA LYS A 210 -7.16 -0.39 13.10
C LYS A 210 -7.97 -1.56 13.65
N GLU A 211 -7.57 -2.79 13.35
CA GLU A 211 -8.26 -4.02 13.75
C GLU A 211 -7.27 -4.98 14.44
N ALA A 212 -6.54 -4.50 15.45
CA ALA A 212 -5.62 -5.33 16.22
C ALA A 212 -6.32 -6.10 17.34
N ALA A 213 -5.93 -7.36 17.52
CA ALA A 213 -6.15 -8.08 18.76
C ALA A 213 -4.99 -7.79 19.71
N ILE A 214 -5.23 -7.05 20.80
CA ILE A 214 -4.15 -6.61 21.70
C ILE A 214 -3.33 -7.80 22.27
N SER A 215 -3.99 -8.92 22.56
CA SER A 215 -3.33 -10.13 23.06
C SER A 215 -2.36 -10.75 22.04
N GLU A 216 -2.67 -10.68 20.74
CA GLU A 216 -1.78 -11.15 19.68
C GLU A 216 -0.54 -10.25 19.57
N ILE A 217 -0.73 -8.93 19.71
CA ILE A 217 0.36 -7.97 19.73
C ILE A 217 1.26 -8.16 20.95
N GLU A 218 0.69 -8.34 22.14
CA GLU A 218 1.44 -8.62 23.36
C GLU A 218 2.27 -9.90 23.22
N GLN A 219 1.70 -10.95 22.62
CA GLN A 219 2.43 -12.17 22.33
C GLN A 219 3.61 -11.90 21.38
N TRP A 220 3.41 -11.16 20.29
CA TRP A 220 4.52 -10.82 19.37
C TRP A 220 5.61 -9.97 20.01
N ILE A 221 5.27 -9.11 20.98
CA ILE A 221 6.26 -8.38 21.78
C ILE A 221 7.08 -9.35 22.65
N GLN A 222 6.42 -10.27 23.35
CA GLN A 222 7.07 -11.29 24.19
C GLN A 222 7.99 -12.21 23.38
N GLU A 223 7.58 -12.56 22.16
CA GLU A 223 8.36 -13.38 21.23
C GLU A 223 9.50 -12.59 20.54
N GLY A 224 9.63 -11.28 20.78
CA GLY A 224 10.66 -10.44 20.18
C GLY A 224 10.43 -10.14 18.68
N ARG A 225 9.23 -10.40 18.15
CA ARG A 225 8.86 -10.03 16.77
C ARG A 225 8.56 -8.54 16.66
N ILE A 226 8.11 -7.92 17.74
CA ILE A 226 7.99 -6.46 17.88
C ILE A 226 8.97 -6.01 18.96
N THR A 227 9.86 -5.08 18.61
CA THR A 227 10.91 -4.60 19.53
C THR A 227 10.95 -3.08 19.61
N ALA A 228 11.35 -2.56 20.78
CA ALA A 228 11.62 -1.14 20.98
C ALA A 228 13.13 -0.89 20.86
N MET A 229 13.54 0.10 20.05
CA MET A 229 14.93 0.54 19.91
C MET A 229 15.94 -0.60 19.65
N GLY A 230 15.54 -1.63 18.91
CA GLY A 230 16.36 -2.80 18.61
C GLY A 230 16.50 -3.79 19.78
N GLY A 231 15.56 -3.79 20.72
CA GLY A 231 15.55 -4.71 21.88
C GLY A 231 16.40 -4.23 23.05
N LYS A 232 16.65 -2.92 23.16
CA LYS A 232 17.38 -2.34 24.29
C LYS A 232 16.59 -2.49 25.59
N ALA A 233 17.27 -2.94 26.66
CA ALA A 233 16.63 -3.27 27.94
C ALA A 233 16.00 -2.07 28.67
N ASP A 234 16.46 -0.85 28.40
CA ASP A 234 15.93 0.39 28.96
C ASP A 234 14.73 0.94 28.17
N TRP A 235 14.20 0.17 27.21
CA TRP A 235 13.06 0.53 26.37
C TRP A 235 12.00 -0.56 26.37
N LYS A 236 10.73 -0.15 26.29
CA LYS A 236 9.59 -1.05 26.12
C LYS A 236 8.68 -0.55 24.99
N ILE A 237 7.87 -1.46 24.48
CA ILE A 237 6.72 -1.10 23.65
C ILE A 237 5.56 -0.73 24.55
N ASN A 238 4.99 0.45 24.35
CA ASN A 238 3.69 0.81 24.88
C ASN A 238 2.66 0.61 23.77
N ALA A 239 1.77 -0.36 23.94
CA ALA A 239 0.66 -0.65 23.05
C ALA A 239 -0.65 -0.27 23.76
N SER A 240 -1.39 0.69 23.22
CA SER A 240 -2.62 1.19 23.84
C SER A 240 -3.70 1.47 22.81
N LEU A 241 -4.97 1.31 23.20
CA LEU A 241 -6.10 1.68 22.37
C LEU A 241 -6.35 3.19 22.50
N ASP A 242 -6.37 3.89 21.37
CA ASP A 242 -6.84 5.26 21.32
C ASP A 242 -8.36 5.28 21.57
N PRO A 243 -8.84 5.93 22.65
CA PRO A 243 -10.25 5.92 23.02
C PRO A 243 -11.14 6.64 22.00
N SER A 244 -10.58 7.52 21.16
CA SER A 244 -11.34 8.30 20.17
C SER A 244 -11.58 7.53 18.87
N THR A 245 -10.63 6.69 18.47
CA THR A 245 -10.68 5.95 17.21
C THR A 245 -10.91 4.44 17.41
N GLY A 246 -10.63 3.93 18.61
CA GLY A 246 -10.55 2.50 18.88
C GLY A 246 -9.33 1.81 18.26
N PHE A 247 -8.40 2.57 17.66
CA PHE A 247 -7.21 2.00 17.01
C PHE A 247 -6.14 1.67 18.04
N LEU A 248 -5.41 0.59 17.79
CA LEU A 248 -4.22 0.29 18.58
C LEU A 248 -3.06 1.15 18.09
N VAL A 249 -2.44 1.88 19.01
CA VAL A 249 -1.24 2.67 18.78
C VAL A 249 -0.08 2.05 19.56
N MET A 250 1.03 1.82 18.86
CA MET A 250 2.28 1.33 19.46
C MET A 250 3.39 2.36 19.30
N ILE A 251 4.09 2.62 20.41
CA ILE A 251 5.27 3.50 20.46
C ILE A 251 6.37 2.87 21.34
N ALA A 252 7.61 3.29 21.13
CA ALA A 252 8.72 2.93 22.01
C ALA A 252 8.88 3.96 23.12
N GLU A 253 8.99 3.49 24.37
CA GLU A 253 9.15 4.33 25.56
C GLU A 253 10.36 3.93 26.38
N SER A 254 11.09 4.92 26.88
CA SER A 254 12.22 4.71 27.78
C SER A 254 11.73 4.46 29.21
N LEU A 255 12.29 3.44 29.86
CA LEU A 255 12.02 3.09 31.27
C LEU A 255 12.67 4.06 32.26
N SER A 256 13.69 4.80 31.83
CA SER A 256 14.46 5.72 32.68
C SER A 256 13.99 7.17 32.62
N SER A 257 12.96 7.48 31.82
CA SER A 257 12.36 8.81 31.77
C SER A 257 11.24 8.96 32.82
N PRO A 258 11.38 9.81 33.84
CA PRO A 258 10.40 9.96 34.92
C PRO A 258 9.12 10.72 34.51
N ALA A 259 8.83 10.87 33.21
CA ALA A 259 7.67 11.63 32.71
C ALA A 259 6.39 10.80 32.49
N ALA A 260 6.39 9.48 32.74
CA ALA A 260 5.26 8.61 32.38
C ALA A 260 3.99 8.78 33.23
N ALA A 261 3.99 9.58 34.31
CA ALA A 261 2.80 9.79 35.14
C ALA A 261 1.93 11.01 34.73
N ASP A 262 2.54 12.09 34.21
CA ASP A 262 1.82 13.36 33.94
C ASP A 262 1.52 13.65 32.47
N VAL A 263 2.03 12.81 31.56
CA VAL A 263 1.91 13.02 30.12
C VAL A 263 0.55 12.54 29.57
N HIS A 264 -0.19 11.72 30.33
CA HIS A 264 -1.54 11.26 29.97
C HIS A 264 -2.62 12.36 29.94
N ALA A 265 -2.44 13.46 30.69
CA ALA A 265 -3.39 14.58 30.67
C ALA A 265 -3.09 15.62 29.57
N GLY A 266 -1.82 15.76 29.16
CA GLY A 266 -1.38 16.76 28.18
C GLY A 266 -1.30 16.28 26.72
N LEU A 267 -1.16 14.96 26.47
CA LEU A 267 -0.98 14.42 25.12
C LEU A 267 -2.28 14.20 24.32
N ASN A 268 -3.43 14.08 24.97
CA ASN A 268 -4.73 13.93 24.28
C ASN A 268 -5.05 15.11 23.34
N GLY A 269 -4.45 16.29 23.54
CA GLY A 269 -4.64 17.45 22.67
C GLY A 269 -3.68 17.55 21.48
N LYS A 270 -2.46 17.00 21.56
CA LYS A 270 -1.43 17.16 20.51
C LYS A 270 -1.51 16.08 19.42
N TRP A 271 -1.89 14.85 19.76
CA TRP A 271 -2.06 13.77 18.77
C TRP A 271 -3.27 14.00 17.87
N VAL A 272 -4.35 14.59 18.42
CA VAL A 272 -5.52 15.03 17.66
C VAL A 272 -5.12 16.06 16.59
N LEU A 273 -4.16 16.94 16.87
CA LEU A 273 -3.70 17.94 15.88
C LEU A 273 -2.88 17.33 14.74
N ILE A 274 -2.08 16.29 15.00
CA ILE A 274 -1.26 15.62 13.97
C ILE A 274 -2.15 14.74 13.08
N ILE A 275 -3.11 14.02 13.66
CA ILE A 275 -4.06 13.18 12.92
C ILE A 275 -5.08 14.04 12.14
N LEU A 276 -5.57 15.14 12.71
CA LEU A 276 -6.44 16.07 11.98
C LEU A 276 -5.68 16.86 10.90
N GLY A 277 -4.39 17.17 11.11
CA GLY A 277 -3.57 17.88 10.13
C GLY A 277 -3.34 17.06 8.85
N SER A 278 -3.05 15.76 8.99
CA SER A 278 -2.86 14.86 7.85
C SER A 278 -4.18 14.47 7.18
N ALA A 279 -5.26 14.29 7.94
CA ALA A 279 -6.60 14.07 7.39
C ALA A 279 -7.13 15.30 6.64
N ALA A 280 -6.92 16.52 7.16
CA ALA A 280 -7.32 17.76 6.49
C ALA A 280 -6.49 18.01 5.22
N ALA A 281 -5.18 17.74 5.24
CA ALA A 281 -4.34 17.81 4.04
C ALA A 281 -4.80 16.81 2.97
N GLY A 282 -5.14 15.58 3.37
CA GLY A 282 -5.71 14.55 2.48
C GLY A 282 -7.08 14.96 1.90
N LEU A 283 -7.95 15.58 2.72
CA LEU A 283 -9.25 16.07 2.27
C LEU A 283 -9.12 17.24 1.28
N ILE A 284 -8.22 18.19 1.55
CA ILE A 284 -7.94 19.33 0.66
C ILE A 284 -7.40 18.82 -0.68
N LEU A 285 -6.49 17.85 -0.67
CA LEU A 285 -5.96 17.22 -1.89
C LEU A 285 -7.06 16.49 -2.67
N LEU A 286 -7.95 15.75 -1.98
CA LEU A 286 -9.08 15.07 -2.60
C LEU A 286 -10.05 16.06 -3.25
N PHE A 287 -10.36 17.19 -2.60
CA PHE A 287 -11.20 18.26 -3.16
C PHE A 287 -10.54 18.93 -4.37
N ALA A 288 -9.22 19.13 -4.35
CA ALA A 288 -8.47 19.66 -5.48
C ALA A 288 -8.53 18.72 -6.69
N LEU A 289 -8.35 17.42 -6.47
CA LEU A 289 -8.42 16.38 -7.51
C LEU A 289 -9.84 16.24 -8.08
N LEU A 290 -10.87 16.28 -7.24
CA LEU A 290 -12.28 16.27 -7.66
C LEU A 290 -12.62 17.50 -8.53
N ARG A 291 -12.16 18.70 -8.13
CA ARG A 291 -12.35 19.92 -8.94
C ARG A 291 -11.63 19.83 -10.28
N LEU A 292 -10.43 19.27 -10.32
CA LEU A 292 -9.68 19.09 -11.56
C LEU A 292 -10.38 18.13 -12.52
N ASN A 293 -10.84 16.98 -12.01
CA ASN A 293 -11.56 15.97 -12.79
C ASN A 293 -12.89 16.52 -13.33
N LEU A 294 -13.62 17.31 -12.52
CA LEU A 294 -14.84 17.99 -12.95
C LEU A 294 -14.56 19.00 -14.08
N LYS A 295 -13.49 19.81 -13.97
CA LYS A 295 -13.08 20.75 -15.03
C LYS A 295 -12.75 20.02 -16.33
N LEU A 296 -12.05 18.89 -16.26
CA LEU A 296 -11.70 18.08 -17.43
C LEU A 296 -12.94 17.47 -18.10
N LYS A 297 -13.89 16.93 -17.33
CA LYS A 297 -15.17 16.43 -17.86
C LYS A 297 -15.99 17.54 -18.51
N LEU A 298 -16.05 18.72 -17.91
CA LEU A 298 -16.76 19.86 -18.48
C LEU A 298 -16.09 20.37 -19.77
N LYS A 299 -14.75 20.35 -19.84
CA LYS A 299 -14.02 20.71 -21.07
C LYS A 299 -14.31 19.71 -22.20
N LYS A 300 -14.35 18.41 -21.88
CA LYS A 300 -14.70 17.35 -22.84
C LYS A 300 -16.14 17.46 -23.35
N LEU A 301 -17.10 17.70 -22.45
CA LEU A 301 -18.50 17.93 -22.82
C LEU A 301 -18.68 19.16 -23.72
N LYS A 302 -17.94 20.24 -23.46
CA LYS A 302 -17.95 21.44 -24.32
C LYS A 302 -17.32 21.20 -25.69
N SER A 303 -16.27 20.39 -25.79
CA SER A 303 -15.69 20.03 -27.09
C SER A 303 -16.59 19.10 -27.92
N GLU A 304 -17.40 18.26 -27.26
CA GLU A 304 -18.35 17.36 -27.93
C GLU A 304 -19.63 18.08 -28.39
N GLN A 305 -20.03 19.18 -27.74
CA GLN A 305 -21.20 19.97 -28.15
C GLN A 305 -20.93 20.95 -29.31
N HIS A 306 -19.67 21.27 -29.61
CA HIS A 306 -19.30 22.15 -30.72
C HIS A 306 -18.07 21.63 -31.49
N PRO A 307 -18.22 20.61 -32.34
CA PRO A 307 -17.14 20.14 -33.18
C PRO A 307 -16.89 21.19 -34.27
N GLY A 308 -15.94 22.10 -34.05
CA GLY A 308 -15.48 23.05 -35.08
C GLY A 308 -15.20 24.49 -34.66
N LYS A 309 -15.29 24.84 -33.37
CA LYS A 309 -14.80 26.16 -32.91
C LYS A 309 -13.48 26.01 -32.16
N THR A 310 -12.38 26.36 -32.82
CA THR A 310 -11.09 26.63 -32.18
C THR A 310 -11.24 27.85 -31.27
N TYR A 311 -10.94 27.67 -29.99
CA TYR A 311 -10.77 28.79 -29.06
C TYR A 311 -9.27 28.90 -28.79
N ASP A 312 -8.65 29.98 -29.28
CA ASP A 312 -7.29 30.34 -28.92
C ASP A 312 -7.25 30.79 -27.45
N PHE A 313 -6.51 30.03 -26.64
CA PHE A 313 -6.02 30.42 -25.31
C PHE A 313 -4.62 29.84 -25.14
#